data_AF-A0A2P6GBG7-F1
#
_entry.id   AF-A0A2P6GBG7-F1
#
_cell.length_a   1.000
_cell.length_b   1.000
_cell.length_c   1.000
_cell.angle_alpha   90.00
_cell.angle_beta   90.00
_cell.angle_gamma   90.00
#
_symmetry.space_group_name_H-M   'P 1'
#
loop_
_entity.id
_entity.type
_entity.pdbx_description
1 polymer ?
#
loop_
_entity_poly.entity_id
_entity_poly.type
_entity_poly.pdbx_seq_one_letter_code
_entity_poly.pdbx_strand_id
1 'polypeptide(L)'
;MSPLDSNKQVPNLRGEDGEGSVQVQMDPKLKIDGAKVFAVYGKGGIGKSTTSSNLSVAFSKLGKKVLQIGCDPKHDSTFTLTGRLVPTVIDILKDVDFHAEELRPDDFVYEGY
;
A
#
# COMPACT_ATOMS: atom_id res chain seq x y z
N MET A 1 1.74 -45.45 -4.51
CA MET A 1 2.13 -44.71 -3.30
C MET A 1 3.50 -44.13 -3.55
N SER A 2 3.61 -42.80 -3.61
CA SER A 2 4.90 -42.15 -3.91
C SER A 2 5.77 -42.10 -2.65
N PRO A 3 7.09 -42.30 -2.73
CA PRO A 3 7.98 -42.33 -1.56
C PRO A 3 8.18 -40.99 -0.81
N LEU A 4 7.33 -39.98 -1.04
CA LEU A 4 7.51 -38.61 -0.52
C LEU A 4 6.64 -38.29 0.71
N ASP A 5 5.92 -39.27 1.27
CA ASP A 5 4.99 -39.06 2.38
C ASP A 5 5.60 -39.29 3.77
N SER A 6 6.91 -39.52 3.89
CA SER A 6 7.52 -39.95 5.16
C SER A 6 8.34 -38.90 5.92
N ASN A 7 8.50 -37.66 5.44
CA ASN A 7 9.21 -36.65 6.25
C ASN A 7 9.01 -35.17 5.84
N LYS A 8 7.77 -34.70 5.69
CA LYS A 8 7.52 -33.26 5.47
C LYS A 8 7.13 -32.59 6.78
N GLN A 9 8.13 -32.05 7.49
CA GLN A 9 7.89 -30.80 8.20
C GLN A 9 7.27 -29.84 7.18
N VAL A 10 6.07 -29.35 7.45
CA VAL A 10 5.43 -28.33 6.62
C VAL A 10 6.43 -27.18 6.51
N PRO A 11 6.90 -26.83 5.30
CA PRO A 11 7.86 -25.73 5.16
C PRO A 11 7.22 -24.48 5.75
N ASN A 12 7.95 -23.84 6.67
CA ASN A 12 7.52 -22.60 7.30
C ASN A 12 7.70 -21.46 6.30
N LEU A 13 6.76 -21.30 5.36
CA LEU A 13 6.74 -20.26 4.33
C LEU A 13 6.37 -18.86 4.87
N ARG A 14 6.57 -18.61 6.17
CA ARG A 14 6.23 -17.31 6.78
C ARG A 14 7.10 -16.20 6.19
N GLY A 15 6.53 -15.47 5.23
CA GLY A 15 7.17 -14.31 4.61
C GLY A 15 7.86 -14.59 3.28
N GLU A 16 7.73 -15.80 2.73
CA GLU A 16 8.22 -16.09 1.38
C GLU A 16 7.04 -16.15 0.42
N ASP A 17 7.12 -15.37 -0.65
CA ASP A 17 6.14 -15.43 -1.71
C ASP A 17 6.28 -16.77 -2.46
N GLY A 18 5.16 -17.35 -2.89
CA GLY A 18 5.17 -18.62 -3.62
C GLY A 18 5.98 -18.55 -4.92
N GLU A 19 6.38 -19.72 -5.44
CA GLU A 19 7.04 -19.82 -6.75
C GLU A 19 6.23 -19.09 -7.83
N GLY A 20 6.88 -18.20 -8.58
CA GLY A 20 6.26 -17.38 -9.64
C GLY A 20 5.77 -16.00 -9.19
N SER A 21 6.02 -15.60 -7.94
CA SER A 21 5.72 -14.24 -7.48
C SER A 21 6.58 -13.18 -8.18
N VAL A 22 5.93 -12.10 -8.60
CA VAL A 22 6.57 -10.90 -9.17
C VAL A 22 6.62 -9.75 -8.16
N GLN A 23 6.49 -10.07 -6.86
CA GLN A 23 6.47 -9.06 -5.81
C GLN A 23 7.87 -8.45 -5.63
N VAL A 24 7.89 -7.15 -5.41
CA VAL A 24 9.14 -6.43 -5.11
C VAL A 24 9.54 -6.75 -3.67
N GLN A 25 10.65 -7.48 -3.53
CA GLN A 25 11.28 -7.70 -2.23
C GLN A 25 12.03 -6.44 -1.82
N MET A 26 11.59 -5.80 -0.73
CA MET A 26 12.34 -4.69 -0.15
C MET A 26 13.62 -5.21 0.51
N ASP A 27 14.70 -4.42 0.45
CA ASP A 27 15.90 -4.72 1.24
C ASP A 27 15.52 -4.77 2.73
N PRO A 28 15.74 -5.89 3.44
CA PRO A 28 15.44 -6.02 4.87
C PRO A 28 16.16 -4.99 5.75
N LYS A 29 17.23 -4.37 5.24
CA LYS A 29 17.98 -3.30 5.92
C LYS A 29 17.36 -1.92 5.74
N LEU A 30 16.43 -1.77 4.80
CA LEU A 30 15.78 -0.50 4.53
C LEU A 30 14.95 -0.10 5.74
N LYS A 31 15.33 1.02 6.37
CA LYS A 31 14.61 1.61 7.49
C LYS A 31 14.04 2.94 7.06
N ILE A 32 12.77 3.15 7.37
CA ILE A 32 12.15 4.45 7.22
C ILE A 32 12.58 5.29 8.41
N ASP A 33 13.47 6.25 8.16
CA ASP A 33 13.94 7.21 9.16
C ASP A 33 13.15 8.52 9.05
N GLY A 34 12.95 9.21 10.17
CA GLY A 34 12.26 10.50 10.22
C GLY A 34 10.73 10.48 10.07
N ALA A 35 10.11 9.34 9.74
CA ALA A 35 8.66 9.19 9.64
C ALA A 35 8.13 8.02 10.50
N LYS A 36 6.96 8.21 11.11
CA LYS A 36 6.20 7.13 11.76
C LYS A 36 5.24 6.53 10.74
N VAL A 37 5.37 5.22 10.50
CA VAL A 37 4.57 4.51 9.49
C VAL A 37 3.56 3.61 10.16
N PHE A 38 2.31 3.71 9.71
CA PHE A 38 1.20 2.91 10.20
C PHE A 38 0.61 2.10 9.03
N ALA A 39 0.35 0.82 9.25
CA ALA A 39 -0.34 -0.03 8.28
C ALA A 39 -1.68 -0.48 8.89
N VAL A 40 -2.78 -0.17 8.20
CA VAL A 40 -4.15 -0.43 8.68
C VAL A 40 -4.75 -1.62 7.94
N TYR A 41 -4.95 -2.72 8.65
CA TYR A 41 -5.51 -3.97 8.11
C TYR A 41 -6.91 -4.26 8.65
N GLY A 42 -7.60 -5.22 8.04
CA GLY A 42 -8.95 -5.64 8.44
C GLY A 42 -9.82 -6.11 7.27
N LYS A 43 -10.95 -6.74 7.61
CA LYS A 43 -11.92 -7.27 6.64
C LYS A 43 -12.44 -6.18 5.68
N GLY A 44 -12.89 -6.58 4.49
CA GLY A 44 -13.61 -5.69 3.59
C GLY A 44 -14.83 -5.05 4.28
N GLY A 45 -15.02 -3.74 4.11
CA GLY A 45 -16.16 -3.00 4.67
C GLY A 45 -16.09 -2.67 6.17
N ILE A 46 -15.03 -3.06 6.90
CA ILE A 46 -14.93 -2.80 8.36
C ILE A 46 -14.67 -1.33 8.72
N GLY A 47 -14.44 -0.46 7.73
CA GLY A 47 -14.15 0.97 7.95
C GLY A 47 -12.67 1.37 7.93
N LYS A 48 -11.78 0.57 7.31
CA LYS A 48 -10.34 0.89 7.21
C LYS A 48 -10.07 2.29 6.61
N SER A 49 -10.68 2.58 5.46
CA SER A 49 -10.56 3.87 4.78
C SER A 49 -11.09 5.02 5.65
N THR A 50 -12.24 4.80 6.30
CA THR A 50 -12.85 5.78 7.21
C THR A 50 -11.93 6.12 8.38
N THR A 51 -11.37 5.10 9.05
CA THR A 51 -10.45 5.28 10.16
C THR A 51 -9.16 5.95 9.71
N SER A 52 -8.58 5.50 8.59
CA SER A 52 -7.30 6.02 8.09
C SER A 52 -7.41 7.49 7.72
N SER A 53 -8.46 7.88 7.00
CA SER A 53 -8.70 9.28 6.62
C SER A 53 -8.90 10.19 7.83
N ASN A 54 -9.72 9.79 8.81
CA ASN A 54 -9.89 10.60 10.02
C ASN A 54 -8.61 10.67 10.87
N LEU A 55 -7.80 9.60 10.90
CA LEU A 55 -6.51 9.60 11.57
C LEU A 55 -5.52 10.57 10.90
N SER A 56 -5.51 10.63 9.56
CA SER A 56 -4.72 11.58 8.80
C SER A 56 -5.10 13.04 9.11
N VAL A 57 -6.40 13.35 9.11
CA VAL A 57 -6.92 14.67 9.55
C VAL A 57 -6.47 14.99 10.97
N ALA A 58 -6.57 14.02 11.89
CA ALA A 58 -6.19 14.21 13.29
C ALA A 58 -4.70 14.54 13.43
N PHE A 59 -3.81 13.83 12.73
CA PHE A 59 -2.38 14.14 12.72
C PHE A 59 -2.06 15.48 12.05
N SER A 60 -2.76 15.82 10.96
CA SER A 60 -2.67 17.14 10.31
C SER A 60 -3.01 18.26 11.29
N LYS A 61 -4.12 18.13 12.04
CA LYS A 61 -4.52 19.08 13.10
C LYS A 61 -3.53 19.18 14.26
N LEU A 62 -2.69 18.16 14.48
CA LEU A 62 -1.59 18.18 15.44
C LEU A 62 -0.28 18.77 14.84
N GLY A 63 -0.37 19.42 13.67
CA GLY A 63 0.75 20.06 12.99
C GLY A 63 1.73 19.09 12.34
N LYS A 64 1.31 17.85 12.05
CA LYS A 64 2.16 16.85 11.38
C LYS A 64 1.93 16.88 9.88
N LYS A 65 3.00 16.69 9.11
CA LYS A 65 2.89 16.36 7.69
C LYS A 65 2.50 14.89 7.57
N VAL A 66 1.45 14.60 6.80
CA VAL A 66 0.88 13.26 6.67
C VAL A 66 0.81 12.88 5.19
N LEU A 67 1.20 11.64 4.88
CA LEU A 67 0.99 11.01 3.59
C LEU A 67 0.13 9.77 3.80
N GLN A 68 -1.06 9.74 3.19
CA GLN A 68 -1.93 8.56 3.19
C GLN A 68 -1.87 7.87 1.83
N ILE A 69 -1.53 6.58 1.85
CA ILE A 69 -1.44 5.74 0.64
C ILE A 69 -2.59 4.72 0.67
N GLY A 70 -3.40 4.69 -0.38
CA GLY A 70 -4.43 3.66 -0.57
C GLY A 70 -3.85 2.42 -1.22
N CYS A 71 -3.82 1.29 -0.50
CA CYS A 71 -3.33 0.01 -1.00
C CYS A 71 -4.48 -1.00 -1.23
N ASP A 72 -5.58 -0.55 -1.83
CA ASP A 72 -6.76 -1.38 -2.09
C ASP A 72 -7.26 -1.14 -3.53
N PRO A 73 -7.57 -2.20 -4.31
CA PRO A 73 -8.10 -2.05 -5.67
C PRO A 73 -9.41 -1.25 -5.73
N LYS A 74 -10.13 -1.10 -4.62
CA LYS A 74 -11.33 -0.26 -4.51
C LYS A 74 -11.04 1.24 -4.56
N HIS A 75 -9.78 1.69 -4.53
CA HIS A 75 -9.31 3.08 -4.75
C HIS A 75 -10.05 4.24 -4.01
N ASP A 76 -10.85 3.95 -2.97
CA ASP A 76 -11.67 4.94 -2.27
C ASP A 76 -11.08 5.39 -0.91
N SER A 77 -9.84 5.00 -0.61
CA SER A 77 -9.17 5.27 0.67
C SER A 77 -9.11 6.77 0.99
N THR A 78 -8.74 7.59 0.02
CA THR A 78 -8.47 9.03 0.18
C THR A 78 -9.61 9.93 -0.32
N PHE A 79 -10.73 9.35 -0.75
CA PHE A 79 -11.86 10.09 -1.33
C PHE A 79 -12.37 11.19 -0.40
N THR A 80 -12.52 10.90 0.89
CA THR A 80 -13.02 11.87 1.88
C THR A 80 -12.02 12.99 2.21
N LEU A 81 -10.73 12.80 1.89
CA LEU A 81 -9.67 13.80 2.11
C LEU A 81 -9.59 14.80 0.96
N THR A 82 -9.88 14.33 -0.26
CA THR A 82 -9.71 15.11 -1.50
C THR A 82 -11.04 15.58 -2.09
N GLY A 83 -12.17 15.03 -1.63
CA GLY A 83 -13.51 15.31 -2.13
C GLY A 83 -13.81 14.70 -3.51
N ARG A 84 -12.90 13.92 -4.08
CA ARG A 84 -13.05 13.28 -5.40
C ARG A 84 -12.27 11.96 -5.48
N LEU A 85 -12.56 11.16 -6.50
CA LEU A 85 -11.67 10.05 -6.85
C LEU A 85 -10.51 10.62 -7.65
N VAL A 86 -9.32 10.61 -7.05
CA VAL A 86 -8.09 11.01 -7.73
C VAL A 86 -7.60 9.88 -8.65
N PRO A 87 -6.95 10.21 -9.78
CA PRO A 87 -6.30 9.20 -10.62
C PRO A 87 -5.39 8.29 -9.80
N THR A 88 -5.47 6.99 -10.05
CA THR A 88 -4.62 6.01 -9.35
C THR A 88 -3.24 5.96 -10.00
N VAL A 89 -2.24 5.44 -9.27
CA VAL A 89 -0.88 5.22 -9.83
C VAL A 89 -0.93 4.36 -11.09
N ILE A 90 -1.82 3.36 -11.15
CA ILE A 90 -1.95 2.49 -12.32
C ILE A 90 -2.61 3.19 -13.51
N ASP A 91 -3.43 4.21 -13.28
CA ASP A 91 -4.00 5.01 -14.36
C ASP A 91 -2.94 5.89 -14.99
N ILE A 92 -2.14 6.60 -14.17
CA ILE A 92 -1.04 7.42 -14.67
C ILE A 92 0.04 6.57 -15.36
N LEU A 93 0.33 5.37 -14.84
CA LEU A 93 1.25 4.44 -15.50
C LEU A 93 0.80 4.05 -16.91
N LYS A 94 -0.51 3.91 -17.16
CA LYS A 94 -1.01 3.59 -18.51
C LYS A 94 -0.75 4.71 -19.49
N ASP A 95 -0.80 5.96 -19.04
CA ASP A 95 -0.58 7.14 -19.90
C ASP A 95 0.87 7.22 -20.42
N VAL A 96 1.82 6.58 -19.71
CA VAL A 96 3.23 6.47 -20.08
C VAL A 96 3.63 5.06 -20.54
N ASP A 97 2.66 4.24 -20.98
CA ASP A 97 2.88 2.86 -21.42
C ASP A 97 3.68 2.01 -20.41
N PHE A 98 3.40 2.20 -19.12
CA PHE A 98 4.02 1.52 -17.97
C PHE A 98 5.54 1.77 -17.77
N HIS A 99 6.09 2.82 -18.37
CA HIS A 99 7.47 3.28 -18.11
C HIS A 99 7.54 4.06 -16.80
N ALA A 100 7.80 3.35 -15.69
CA ALA A 100 7.75 3.93 -14.34
C ALA A 100 8.78 5.04 -14.09
N GLU A 101 9.87 5.07 -14.85
CA GLU A 101 10.91 6.10 -14.81
C GLU A 101 10.42 7.50 -15.27
N GLU A 102 9.30 7.55 -15.99
CA GLU A 102 8.69 8.79 -16.46
C GLU A 102 7.85 9.47 -15.36
N LEU A 103 7.42 8.72 -14.34
CA LEU A 103 6.60 9.25 -13.25
C LEU A 103 7.36 10.24 -12.36
N ARG A 104 6.63 11.25 -11.92
CA ARG A 104 7.01 12.18 -10.86
C ARG A 104 5.95 12.12 -9.74
N PRO A 105 6.34 12.36 -8.48
CA PRO A 105 5.38 12.38 -7.37
C PRO A 105 4.18 13.31 -7.64
N ASP A 106 4.41 14.46 -8.28
CA ASP A 106 3.36 15.44 -8.56
C ASP A 106 2.27 14.93 -9.52
N ASP A 107 2.52 13.83 -10.25
CA ASP A 107 1.55 13.23 -11.18
C ASP A 107 0.45 12.44 -10.45
N PHE A 108 0.74 11.94 -9.24
CA PHE A 108 -0.15 11.04 -8.50
C PHE A 108 -0.26 11.33 -7.00
N VAL A 109 0.43 12.37 -6.50
CA VAL A 109 0.28 12.89 -5.13
C VAL A 109 -0.65 14.09 -5.17
N TYR A 110 -1.72 14.02 -4.40
CA TYR A 110 -2.75 15.06 -4.34
C TYR A 110 -2.89 15.59 -2.91
N GLU A 111 -3.06 16.90 -2.78
CA GLU A 111 -3.31 17.54 -1.49
C GLU A 111 -4.72 17.19 -0.96
N GLY A 112 -4.81 16.92 0.34
CA GLY A 112 -6.02 16.56 1.07
C GLY A 112 -5.95 17.01 2.54
N TYR A 113 -6.93 16.62 3.37
CA TYR A 113 -7.22 17.27 4.66
C TYR A 113 -7.04 16.40 5.91
#